data_AF-A0A2G9XXS0-F1
#
_entry.id   AF-A0A2G9XXS0-F1
#
_cell.length_a   1.000
_cell.length_b   1.000
_cell.length_c   1.000
_cell.angle_alpha   90.00
_cell.angle_beta   90.00
_cell.angle_gamma   90.00
#
_symmetry.space_group_name_H-M   'P 1'
#
loop_
_entity.id
_entity.type
_entity.pdbx_description
1 polymer ?
#
loop_
_entity_poly.entity_id
_entity_poly.type
_entity_poly.pdbx_seq_one_letter_code
_entity_poly.pdbx_strand_id
1 'polypeptide(L)'
;MGGRTCIISLARLRQEFYGLPPDTSLFYERALKEAVHELGHLYGLLHCENPRCVMHFSNSLRDTDYKGSNFCRKCMHKLHSQE
;
A
#
# COMPACT_ATOMS: atom_id res chain seq x y z
N MET A 1 1.96 5.13 -14.40
CA MET A 1 2.65 6.20 -13.64
C MET A 1 4.13 5.85 -13.61
N GLY A 2 5.04 6.83 -13.60
CA GLY A 2 6.50 6.62 -13.77
C GLY A 2 7.32 7.80 -13.24
N GLY A 3 7.06 8.17 -11.98
CA GLY A 3 7.75 9.27 -11.30
C GLY A 3 9.00 8.79 -10.54
N ARG A 4 9.79 9.74 -10.03
CA ARG A 4 10.96 9.47 -9.16
C ARG A 4 10.69 9.69 -7.67
N THR A 5 9.49 10.13 -7.32
CA THR A 5 9.16 10.54 -5.94
C THR A 5 7.70 10.24 -5.65
N CYS A 6 7.42 9.73 -4.46
CA CYS A 6 6.09 9.55 -3.89
C CYS A 6 6.05 10.12 -2.47
N ILE A 7 4.85 10.37 -1.96
CA ILE A 7 4.61 10.88 -0.60
C ILE A 7 3.54 10.03 0.04
N ILE A 8 3.74 9.61 1.28
CA ILE A 8 2.71 8.98 2.11
C ILE A 8 2.37 9.88 3.29
N SER A 9 1.09 9.91 3.67
CA SER A 9 0.64 10.57 4.90
C SER A 9 0.30 9.53 5.96
N LEU A 10 0.95 9.63 7.12
CA LEU A 10 0.74 8.70 8.23
C LEU A 10 -0.44 9.08 9.14
N ALA A 11 -0.96 10.32 9.01
CA ALA A 11 -1.95 10.87 9.92
C ALA A 11 -3.21 10.01 10.02
N ARG A 12 -3.73 9.54 8.87
CA ARG A 12 -4.95 8.73 8.79
C ARG A 12 -4.73 7.23 9.01
N LEU A 13 -3.48 6.78 9.17
CA LEU A 13 -3.16 5.36 9.43
C LEU A 13 -3.25 5.02 10.92
N ARG A 14 -3.14 6.04 11.77
CA ARG A 14 -3.28 5.96 13.23
C ARG A 14 -4.73 5.73 13.63
N GLN A 15 -4.96 4.80 14.54
CA GLN A 15 -6.29 4.56 15.13
C GLN A 15 -6.76 5.78 15.93
N GLU A 16 -5.80 6.49 16.53
CA GLU A 16 -5.99 7.70 17.32
C GLU A 16 -6.68 8.82 16.52
N PHE A 17 -6.49 8.88 15.20
CA PHE A 17 -7.18 9.83 14.32
C PHE A 17 -8.70 9.64 14.36
N TYR A 18 -9.17 8.43 14.65
CA TYR A 18 -10.58 8.06 14.75
C TYR A 18 -11.07 7.92 16.19
N GLY A 19 -10.30 8.39 17.18
CA GLY A 19 -10.66 8.33 18.59
C GLY A 19 -10.55 6.93 19.22
N LEU A 20 -9.88 6.00 18.54
CA LEU A 20 -9.64 4.64 19.04
C LEU A 20 -8.30 4.56 19.79
N PRO A 21 -8.13 3.57 20.70
CA PRO A 21 -6.85 3.34 21.36
C PRO A 21 -5.72 3.08 20.36
N PRO A 22 -4.47 3.47 20.68
CA PRO A 22 -3.34 3.23 19.81
C PRO A 22 -3.08 1.73 19.63
N ASP A 23 -2.77 1.35 18.39
CA ASP A 23 -2.25 0.04 18.05
C ASP A 23 -1.02 0.23 17.15
N THR A 24 0.15 0.17 17.77
CA THR A 24 1.42 0.38 17.08
C THR A 24 1.69 -0.67 16.02
N SER A 25 1.26 -1.92 16.22
CA SER A 25 1.47 -2.99 15.24
C SER A 25 0.64 -2.75 13.98
N LEU A 26 -0.64 -2.43 14.17
CA LEU A 26 -1.53 -2.13 13.04
C LEU A 26 -1.10 -0.85 12.31
N PHE A 27 -0.65 0.16 13.05
CA PHE A 27 -0.09 1.37 12.45
C PHE A 27 1.11 1.08 11.55
N TYR A 28 2.08 0.28 12.01
CA TYR A 28 3.24 -0.10 11.19
C TYR A 28 2.86 -0.97 10.00
N GLU A 29 1.91 -1.88 10.16
CA GLU A 29 1.41 -2.69 9.04
C GLU A 29 0.79 -1.80 7.95
N ARG A 30 -0.05 -0.83 8.32
CA ARG A 30 -0.66 0.13 7.39
C ARG A 30 0.41 0.98 6.71
N ALA A 31 1.38 1.50 7.47
CA ALA A 31 2.45 2.32 6.93
C ALA A 31 3.29 1.53 5.91
N LEU A 32 3.60 0.26 6.20
CA LEU A 32 4.30 -0.64 5.29
C LEU A 32 3.50 -0.84 3.99
N LYS A 33 2.20 -1.12 4.08
CA LYS A 33 1.34 -1.35 2.91
C LYS A 33 1.29 -0.13 1.99
N GLU A 34 1.09 1.06 2.54
CA GLU A 34 1.05 2.29 1.73
C GLU A 34 2.44 2.64 1.16
N ALA A 35 3.51 2.46 1.93
CA ALA A 35 4.88 2.68 1.43
C ALA A 35 5.20 1.76 0.24
N VAL A 36 4.90 0.46 0.35
CA VAL A 36 5.14 -0.50 -0.73
C VAL A 36 4.24 -0.24 -1.94
N HIS A 37 2.99 0.19 -1.72
CA HIS A 37 2.06 0.59 -2.79
C HIS A 37 2.63 1.74 -3.63
N GLU A 38 3.04 2.82 -2.96
CA GLU A 38 3.59 4.00 -3.62
C GLU A 38 4.93 3.73 -4.30
N LEU A 39 5.80 2.92 -3.68
CA LEU A 39 7.03 2.44 -4.34
C LEU A 39 6.70 1.65 -5.62
N GLY A 40 5.68 0.79 -5.57
CA GLY A 40 5.20 0.08 -6.77
C GLY A 40 4.80 1.03 -7.91
N HIS A 41 4.19 2.18 -7.60
CA HIS A 41 3.91 3.22 -8.59
C HIS A 41 5.16 3.86 -9.18
N LEU A 42 6.24 4.04 -8.39
CA LEU A 42 7.52 4.51 -8.91
C LEU A 42 8.15 3.51 -9.88
N TYR A 43 7.96 2.21 -9.64
CA TYR A 43 8.40 1.14 -10.54
C TYR A 43 7.42 0.83 -11.69
N GLY A 44 6.47 1.73 -11.97
CA GLY A 44 5.59 1.59 -13.14
C GLY A 44 4.37 0.69 -12.93
N LEU A 45 4.13 0.15 -11.74
CA LEU A 45 2.94 -0.65 -11.47
C LEU A 45 1.70 0.25 -11.39
N LEU A 46 0.62 -0.19 -12.03
CA LEU A 46 -0.71 0.40 -11.88
C LEU A 46 -1.50 -0.34 -10.79
N HIS A 47 -2.66 0.22 -10.42
CA HIS A 47 -3.57 -0.46 -9.51
C HIS A 47 -3.89 -1.88 -9.97
N CYS A 48 -4.06 -2.78 -8.99
CA CYS A 48 -4.35 -4.18 -9.20
C CYS A 48 -5.78 -4.51 -8.77
N GLU A 49 -6.50 -5.27 -9.59
CA GLU A 49 -7.85 -5.76 -9.27
C GLU A 49 -7.85 -6.82 -8.17
N ASN A 50 -6.70 -7.47 -7.89
CA ASN A 50 -6.61 -8.43 -6.80
C ASN A 50 -6.63 -7.71 -5.45
N PRO A 51 -7.69 -7.88 -4.63
CA PRO A 51 -7.86 -7.10 -3.41
C PRO A 51 -6.89 -7.50 -2.29
N ARG A 52 -6.14 -8.59 -2.46
CA ARG A 52 -5.06 -9.00 -1.53
C ARG A 52 -3.67 -8.53 -1.98
N CYS A 53 -3.55 -7.94 -3.16
CA CYS A 53 -2.29 -7.37 -3.64
C CYS A 53 -2.04 -6.00 -2.98
N VAL A 54 -0.78 -5.70 -2.65
CA VAL A 54 -0.40 -4.37 -2.12
C VAL A 54 -0.74 -3.23 -3.09
N MET A 55 -0.73 -3.50 -4.41
CA MET A 55 -1.15 -2.54 -5.44
C MET A 55 -2.68 -2.40 -5.59
N HIS A 56 -3.48 -3.05 -4.75
CA HIS A 56 -4.92 -2.77 -4.73
C HIS A 56 -5.17 -1.35 -4.25
N PHE A 57 -6.08 -0.65 -4.92
CA PHE A 57 -6.46 0.71 -4.56
C PHE A 57 -7.28 0.69 -3.26
N SER A 58 -6.83 1.45 -2.26
CA SER A 58 -7.53 1.59 -0.98
C SER A 58 -8.33 2.90 -0.96
N ASN A 59 -9.66 2.83 -0.86
CA ASN A 59 -10.50 4.01 -0.63
C ASN A 59 -10.72 4.29 0.87
N SER A 60 -10.49 3.27 1.70
CA SER A 60 -10.71 3.31 3.14
C SER A 60 -9.60 2.56 3.88
N LEU A 61 -9.49 2.81 5.20
CA LEU A 61 -8.60 2.01 6.05
C LEU A 61 -8.95 0.52 6.03
N ARG A 62 -10.24 0.19 5.89
CA ARG A 62 -10.68 -1.20 5.80
C ARG A 62 -10.08 -1.89 4.57
N ASP A 63 -9.96 -1.19 3.45
CA ASP A 63 -9.33 -1.71 2.24
C ASP A 63 -7.82 -1.92 2.45
N THR A 64 -7.14 -0.97 3.12
CA THR A 64 -5.73 -1.11 3.51
C THR A 64 -5.52 -2.26 4.48
N ASP A 65 -6.42 -2.48 5.44
CA ASP A 65 -6.35 -3.60 6.36
C ASP A 65 -6.60 -4.93 5.64
N TYR A 66 -7.49 -4.94 4.64
CA TYR A 66 -7.82 -6.12 3.86
C TYR A 66 -6.71 -6.54 2.88
N LYS A 67 -6.01 -5.60 2.22
CA LYS A 67 -4.93 -5.94 1.30
C LYS A 67 -3.70 -6.48 2.05
N GLY A 68 -2.88 -7.29 1.38
CA GLY A 68 -1.59 -7.73 1.90
C GLY A 68 -0.49 -6.68 1.67
N SER A 69 0.65 -6.85 2.32
CA SER A 69 1.86 -6.04 2.08
C SER A 69 2.67 -6.50 0.86
N ASN A 70 2.31 -7.63 0.25
CA ASN A 70 3.08 -8.23 -0.84
C ASN A 70 2.44 -7.97 -2.22
N PHE A 71 3.28 -7.94 -3.25
CA PHE A 71 2.82 -7.99 -4.63
C PHE A 71 2.22 -9.37 -4.94
N CYS A 72 1.12 -9.39 -5.70
CA CYS A 72 0.64 -10.65 -6.28
C CYS A 72 1.57 -11.11 -7.41
N ARG A 73 1.46 -12.38 -7.84
CA ARG A 73 2.29 -12.96 -8.92
C ARG A 73 2.31 -12.08 -10.18
N LYS A 74 1.18 -11.49 -10.59
CA LYS A 74 1.10 -10.61 -11.77
C LYS A 74 1.92 -9.33 -11.61
N CYS A 75 1.80 -8.65 -10.46
CA CYS A 75 2.57 -7.44 -10.17
C CYS A 75 4.06 -7.76 -10.01
N MET A 76 4.38 -8.91 -9.41
CA MET A 76 5.76 -9.34 -9.24
C MET A 76 6.46 -9.60 -10.59
N HIS A 77 5.79 -10.29 -11.51
CA HIS A 77 6.30 -10.48 -12.88
C HIS A 77 6.53 -9.15 -13.60
N LYS A 78 5.60 -8.19 -13.48
CA LYS A 78 5.75 -6.86 -14.07
C LYS A 78 6.91 -6.06 -13.47
N LEU A 79 7.20 -6.26 -12.19
CA LEU A 79 8.33 -5.59 -11.53
C LEU A 79 9.66 -6.11 -12.07
N HIS A 80 9.77 -7.42 -12.29
CA HIS A 80 10.99 -8.05 -12.81
C HIS A 80 11.20 -7.84 -14.32
N SER A 81 10.15 -7.48 -15.07
CA SER A 81 10.28 -7.18 -16.50
C SER A 81 10.70 -5.74 -16.80
N GLN A 82 11.11 -4.98 -15.78
CA GLN A 82 11.59 -3.59 -15.90
C GLN A 82 13.14 -3.52 -15.91
N GLU A 83 13.82 -4.64 -16.18
CA GLU A 83 15.26 -4.71 -16.47
C GLU A 83 15.56 -4.59 -17.97
#